data_AF-A0A929Q0S9-F1
#
_entry.id   AF-A0A929Q0S9-F1
#
_cell.length_a   1.000
_cell.length_b   1.000
_cell.length_c   1.000
_cell.angle_alpha   90.00
_cell.angle_beta   90.00
_cell.angle_gamma   90.00
#
_symmetry.space_group_name_H-M   'P 1'
#
loop_
_entity.id
_entity.type
_entity.pdbx_description
1 polymer ?
#
loop_
_entity_poly.entity_id
_entity_poly.type
_entity_poly.pdbx_seq_one_letter_code
_entity_poly.pdbx_strand_id
1 'polypeptide(L)'
;MLLIDTFLSVHLYSQVSDDQVDGFLKEIGDYLPFFSPDEQALISFLQGFEVMRRKKYQVALDYYEKALRRLDGKQWPELEGVIKFHLAHVLGVTVSFFQAYKTVQEARSIFASYSNHIRMIFCDNNSASYLISMHEFEAAKDCIHTIQRCQKRWFHDSLIYSNTTTLMIIALTLEEKFEQAV
;
A
#
# COMPACT_ATOMS: atom_id res chain seq x y z
N MET A 1 -10.39 13.42 -2.33
CA MET A 1 -9.96 12.17 -1.65
C MET A 1 -8.50 12.19 -1.16
N LEU A 2 -7.86 13.36 -1.04
CA LEU A 2 -6.68 13.56 -0.17
C LEU A 2 -7.00 13.23 1.32
N LEU A 3 -8.27 13.32 1.69
CA LEU A 3 -8.78 13.15 3.04
C LEU A 3 -8.48 11.81 3.71
N ILE A 4 -8.41 10.66 3.01
CA ILE A 4 -8.13 9.38 3.70
C ILE A 4 -6.65 9.28 4.06
N ASP A 5 -5.74 9.64 3.15
CA ASP A 5 -4.31 9.65 3.42
C ASP A 5 -3.95 10.77 4.41
N THR A 6 -4.64 11.92 4.34
CA THR A 6 -4.53 13.01 5.33
C THR A 6 -5.14 12.63 6.68
N PHE A 7 -6.25 11.89 6.73
CA PHE A 7 -6.84 11.42 7.99
C PHE A 7 -5.96 10.36 8.65
N LEU A 8 -5.42 9.41 7.87
CA LEU A 8 -4.45 8.42 8.35
C LEU A 8 -3.14 9.05 8.81
N SER A 9 -2.66 10.11 8.13
CA SER A 9 -1.44 10.82 8.53
C SER A 9 -1.65 11.82 9.67
N VAL A 10 -2.82 12.45 9.80
CA VAL A 10 -3.12 13.47 10.83
C VAL A 10 -3.69 12.85 12.11
N HIS A 11 -4.52 11.81 12.04
CA HIS A 11 -5.09 11.19 13.26
C HIS A 11 -4.18 10.11 13.89
N LEU A 12 -3.33 9.42 13.12
CA LEU A 12 -2.48 8.32 13.67
C LEU A 12 -1.04 8.72 14.00
N TYR A 13 -0.62 9.96 13.71
CA TYR A 13 0.71 10.49 14.06
C TYR A 13 0.68 11.63 15.10
N SER A 14 -0.48 12.13 15.51
CA SER A 14 -0.57 13.13 16.58
C SER A 14 -1.69 12.85 17.58
N GLN A 15 -1.29 12.38 18.77
CA GLN A 15 -2.00 12.53 20.05
C GLN A 15 -3.16 11.57 20.42
N VAL A 16 -3.52 10.57 19.61
CA VAL A 16 -4.56 9.58 19.96
C VAL A 16 -3.91 8.28 20.45
N SER A 17 -4.34 7.73 21.60
CA SER A 17 -3.81 6.46 22.10
C SER A 17 -4.40 5.26 21.35
N ASP A 18 -3.67 4.14 21.31
CA ASP A 18 -4.14 2.89 20.69
C ASP A 18 -5.50 2.43 21.25
N ASP A 19 -5.74 2.62 22.56
CA ASP A 19 -7.01 2.29 23.21
C ASP A 19 -8.18 3.15 22.72
N GLN A 20 -7.94 4.43 22.41
CA GLN A 20 -8.96 5.32 21.86
C GLN A 20 -9.34 4.93 20.43
N VAL A 21 -8.35 4.54 19.62
CA VAL A 21 -8.58 4.04 18.25
C VAL A 21 -9.36 2.72 18.30
N ASP A 22 -9.00 1.79 19.19
CA ASP A 22 -9.70 0.52 19.37
C ASP A 22 -11.14 0.71 19.83
N GLY A 23 -11.36 1.59 20.82
CA GLY A 23 -12.69 1.95 21.31
C GLY A 23 -13.58 2.47 20.19
N PHE A 24 -13.07 3.42 19.40
CA PHE A 24 -13.78 4.00 18.26
C PHE A 24 -14.09 2.99 17.16
N LEU A 25 -13.10 2.18 16.74
CA LEU A 25 -13.30 1.18 15.69
C LEU A 25 -14.25 0.05 16.12
N LYS A 26 -14.30 -0.26 17.42
CA LYS A 26 -15.27 -1.20 17.98
C LYS A 26 -16.67 -0.61 17.96
N GLU A 27 -16.84 0.62 18.45
CA GLU A 27 -18.13 1.31 18.49
C GLU A 27 -18.73 1.47 17.09
N ILE A 28 -17.94 1.94 16.12
CA ILE A 28 -18.38 2.03 14.72
C ILE A 28 -18.70 0.66 14.13
N GLY A 29 -17.99 -0.39 14.56
CA GLY A 29 -18.25 -1.77 14.18
C GLY A 29 -19.69 -2.21 14.47
N ASP A 30 -20.27 -1.78 15.58
CA ASP A 30 -21.64 -2.12 15.98
C ASP A 30 -22.70 -1.48 15.06
N TYR A 31 -22.34 -0.39 14.38
CA TYR A 31 -23.21 0.30 13.41
C TYR A 31 -22.97 -0.13 11.95
N LEU A 32 -22.08 -1.09 11.69
CA LEU A 32 -21.77 -1.60 10.34
C LEU A 32 -23.00 -1.84 9.44
N PRO A 33 -24.10 -2.47 9.93
CA PRO A 33 -25.27 -2.75 9.08
C PRO A 33 -26.00 -1.51 8.53
N PHE A 34 -25.79 -0.33 9.14
CA PHE A 34 -26.45 0.91 8.73
C PHE A 34 -25.67 1.70 7.68
N PHE A 35 -24.41 1.33 7.47
CA PHE A 35 -23.54 1.97 6.49
C PHE A 35 -23.71 1.36 5.10
N SER A 36 -23.41 2.15 4.08
CA SER A 36 -23.33 1.67 2.70
C SER A 36 -22.18 0.67 2.50
N PRO A 37 -22.20 -0.12 1.42
CA PRO A 37 -21.15 -1.11 1.15
C PRO A 37 -19.72 -0.52 1.16
N ASP A 38 -19.52 0.64 0.53
CA ASP A 38 -18.22 1.33 0.49
C ASP A 38 -17.78 1.84 1.87
N GLU A 39 -18.70 2.36 2.69
CA GLU A 39 -18.43 2.73 4.09
C GLU A 39 -18.05 1.52 4.95
N GLN A 40 -18.75 0.40 4.79
CA GLN A 40 -18.41 -0.84 5.48
C GLN A 40 -17.03 -1.36 5.05
N ALA A 41 -16.69 -1.22 3.76
CA ALA A 41 -15.37 -1.58 3.24
C ALA A 41 -14.28 -0.68 3.86
N LEU A 42 -14.50 0.64 3.91
CA LEU A 42 -13.57 1.58 4.54
C LEU A 42 -13.34 1.26 6.02
N ILE A 43 -14.39 1.00 6.79
CA ILE A 43 -14.27 0.62 8.21
C ILE A 43 -13.44 -0.66 8.35
N SER A 44 -13.71 -1.67 7.52
CA SER A 44 -12.93 -2.92 7.53
C SER A 44 -11.46 -2.68 7.19
N PHE A 45 -11.19 -1.82 6.22
CA PHE A 45 -9.85 -1.41 5.84
C PHE A 45 -9.14 -0.69 6.99
N LEU A 46 -9.79 0.24 7.69
CA LEU A 46 -9.22 0.94 8.83
C LEU A 46 -8.90 -0.03 9.99
N GLN A 47 -9.78 -0.99 10.25
CA GLN A 47 -9.52 -2.07 11.22
C GLN A 47 -8.30 -2.90 10.81
N GLY A 48 -8.18 -3.27 9.53
CA GLY A 48 -7.01 -3.98 9.01
C GLY A 48 -5.72 -3.17 9.12
N PHE A 49 -5.78 -1.87 8.83
CA PHE A 49 -4.65 -0.96 8.90
C PHE A 49 -4.11 -0.80 10.33
N GLU A 50 -4.99 -0.65 11.31
CA GLU A 50 -4.60 -0.53 12.71
C GLU A 50 -3.94 -1.81 13.24
N VAL A 51 -4.53 -2.96 12.91
CA VAL A 51 -3.96 -4.27 13.27
C VAL A 51 -2.61 -4.52 12.57
N MET A 52 -2.46 -4.05 11.33
CA MET A 52 -1.19 -4.09 10.58
C MET A 52 -0.12 -3.23 11.25
N ARG A 53 -0.43 -2.01 11.73
CA ARG A 53 0.51 -1.17 12.49
C ARG A 53 1.09 -1.89 13.70
N ARG A 54 0.29 -2.74 14.34
CA ARG A 54 0.69 -3.60 15.46
C ARG A 54 1.38 -4.91 15.02
N LYS A 55 1.74 -5.02 13.75
CA LYS A 55 2.43 -6.17 13.12
C LYS A 55 1.66 -7.49 13.21
N LYS A 56 0.35 -7.44 13.43
CA LYS A 56 -0.53 -8.62 13.42
C LYS A 56 -1.00 -8.89 11.98
N TYR A 57 -0.04 -9.18 11.11
CA TYR A 57 -0.23 -9.23 9.66
C TYR A 57 -1.31 -10.21 9.19
N GLN A 58 -1.39 -11.40 9.80
CA GLN A 58 -2.41 -12.39 9.40
C GLN A 58 -3.83 -11.87 9.64
N VAL A 59 -4.07 -11.19 10.77
CA VAL A 59 -5.38 -10.61 11.09
C VAL A 59 -5.68 -9.42 10.17
N ALA A 60 -4.65 -8.64 9.79
CA ALA A 60 -4.81 -7.56 8.83
C ALA A 60 -5.23 -8.07 7.43
N LEU A 61 -4.69 -9.22 6.97
CA LEU A 61 -5.13 -9.86 5.73
C LEU A 61 -6.64 -10.14 5.75
N ASP A 62 -7.13 -10.77 6.82
CA ASP A 62 -8.56 -11.11 6.96
C ASP A 62 -9.45 -9.86 6.84
N TYR A 63 -9.02 -8.75 7.43
CA TYR A 63 -9.73 -7.48 7.35
C TYR A 63 -9.71 -6.86 5.95
N TYR A 64 -8.57 -6.90 5.25
CA TYR A 64 -8.48 -6.39 3.88
C TYR A 64 -9.30 -7.22 2.89
N GLU A 65 -9.29 -8.55 3.01
CA GLU A 65 -10.16 -9.41 2.22
C GLU A 65 -11.64 -9.14 2.52
N LYS A 66 -11.97 -8.93 3.80
CA LYS A 66 -13.33 -8.53 4.22
C LYS A 66 -13.73 -7.18 3.65
N ALA A 67 -12.80 -6.22 3.56
CA ALA A 67 -13.03 -4.92 2.94
C ALA A 67 -13.35 -5.08 1.45
N LEU A 68 -12.55 -5.86 0.71
CA LEU A 68 -12.78 -6.12 -0.72
C LEU A 68 -14.11 -6.84 -0.98
N ARG A 69 -14.51 -7.79 -0.13
CA ARG A 69 -15.82 -8.48 -0.25
C ARG A 69 -17.02 -7.57 -0.05
N ARG A 70 -16.85 -6.44 0.66
CA ARG A 70 -17.93 -5.48 0.96
C ARG A 70 -18.03 -4.35 -0.06
N LEU A 71 -16.95 -4.09 -0.78
CA LEU A 71 -16.85 -2.95 -1.68
C LEU A 71 -17.77 -3.10 -2.90
N ASP A 72 -18.50 -2.04 -3.26
CA ASP A 72 -19.26 -1.99 -4.52
C ASP A 72 -18.79 -0.87 -5.47
N GLY A 73 -17.93 0.03 -4.96
CA GLY A 73 -17.20 1.03 -5.73
C GLY A 73 -18.05 2.18 -6.25
N LYS A 74 -19.31 2.31 -5.82
CA LYS A 74 -20.22 3.35 -6.34
C LYS A 74 -19.96 4.73 -5.75
N GLN A 75 -19.58 4.79 -4.48
CA GLN A 75 -19.29 6.05 -3.80
C GLN A 75 -17.81 6.38 -3.89
N TRP A 76 -16.95 5.37 -3.68
CA TRP A 76 -15.50 5.53 -3.63
C TRP A 76 -14.80 4.57 -4.59
N PRO A 77 -14.82 4.88 -5.89
CA PRO A 77 -14.32 3.99 -6.92
C PRO A 77 -12.80 3.70 -6.83
N GLU A 78 -12.03 4.57 -6.19
CA GLU A 78 -10.59 4.36 -5.96
C GLU A 78 -10.28 3.56 -4.68
N LEU A 79 -11.26 3.28 -3.82
CA LEU A 79 -11.05 2.59 -2.53
C LEU A 79 -10.52 1.17 -2.75
N GLU A 80 -10.93 0.49 -3.82
CA GLU A 80 -10.38 -0.82 -4.20
C GLU A 80 -8.86 -0.74 -4.36
N GLY A 81 -8.36 0.29 -5.05
CA GLY A 81 -6.92 0.50 -5.26
C GLY A 81 -6.18 0.72 -3.95
N VAL A 82 -6.77 1.48 -3.01
CA VAL A 82 -6.18 1.71 -1.67
C VAL A 82 -6.07 0.41 -0.89
N ILE A 83 -7.16 -0.36 -0.84
CA ILE A 83 -7.18 -1.63 -0.11
C ILE A 83 -6.15 -2.59 -0.72
N LYS A 84 -6.10 -2.73 -2.05
CA LYS A 84 -5.14 -3.59 -2.74
C LYS A 84 -3.69 -3.15 -2.52
N PHE A 85 -3.41 -1.85 -2.50
CA PHE A 85 -2.08 -1.32 -2.22
C PHE A 85 -1.57 -1.77 -0.84
N HIS A 86 -2.41 -1.66 0.20
CA HIS A 86 -2.04 -2.11 1.55
C HIS A 86 -2.05 -3.62 1.71
N LEU A 87 -2.98 -4.32 1.04
CA LEU A 87 -3.00 -5.78 0.99
C LEU A 87 -1.69 -6.33 0.41
N ALA A 88 -1.20 -5.75 -0.69
CA ALA A 88 0.07 -6.13 -1.29
C ALA A 88 1.23 -6.02 -0.28
N HIS A 89 1.27 -4.95 0.52
CA HIS A 89 2.28 -4.79 1.57
C HIS A 89 2.28 -5.98 2.53
N VAL A 90 1.09 -6.35 3.04
CA VAL A 90 0.98 -7.46 3.99
C VAL A 90 1.32 -8.80 3.34
N LEU A 91 0.84 -9.07 2.13
CA LEU A 91 1.18 -10.28 1.37
C LEU A 91 2.69 -10.44 1.15
N GLY A 92 3.39 -9.34 0.91
CA GLY A 92 4.85 -9.35 0.71
C GLY A 92 5.62 -9.67 2.00
N VAL A 93 5.02 -9.45 3.17
CA VAL A 93 5.62 -9.77 4.47
C VAL A 93 5.30 -11.20 4.91
N THR A 94 4.11 -11.72 4.59
CA THR A 94 3.62 -12.98 5.18
C THR A 94 3.44 -14.15 4.24
N VAL A 95 3.29 -13.92 2.92
CA VAL A 95 2.87 -14.97 1.99
C VAL A 95 3.86 -15.16 0.85
N SER A 96 3.92 -14.20 -0.06
CA SER A 96 4.68 -14.34 -1.31
C SER A 96 4.89 -12.99 -1.98
N PHE A 97 6.15 -12.68 -2.32
CA PHE A 97 6.51 -11.49 -3.09
C PHE A 97 5.83 -11.46 -4.47
N PHE A 98 5.60 -12.62 -5.10
CA PHE A 98 4.92 -12.69 -6.39
C PHE A 98 3.44 -12.28 -6.29
N GLN A 99 2.73 -12.78 -5.28
CA GLN A 99 1.33 -12.38 -5.06
C GLN A 99 1.22 -10.90 -4.66
N ALA A 100 2.16 -10.42 -3.83
CA ALA A 100 2.25 -9.00 -3.48
C ALA A 100 2.46 -8.13 -4.72
N TYR A 101 3.40 -8.52 -5.58
CA TYR A 101 3.68 -7.85 -6.86
C TYR A 101 2.42 -7.78 -7.74
N LYS A 102 1.74 -8.92 -7.96
CA LYS A 102 0.51 -8.94 -8.75
C LYS A 102 -0.56 -8.01 -8.17
N THR A 103 -0.76 -8.07 -6.85
CA THR A 103 -1.77 -7.26 -6.15
C THR A 103 -1.48 -5.76 -6.25
N VAL A 104 -0.21 -5.34 -6.14
CA VAL A 104 0.15 -3.92 -6.28
C VAL A 104 0.05 -3.43 -7.73
N GLN A 105 0.24 -4.30 -8.73
CA GLN A 105 0.00 -3.96 -10.14
C GLN A 105 -1.49 -3.75 -10.44
N GLU A 106 -2.38 -4.52 -9.80
CA GLU A 106 -3.82 -4.28 -9.86
C GLU A 106 -4.19 -2.93 -9.23
N ALA A 107 -3.66 -2.61 -8.05
CA ALA A 107 -3.85 -1.30 -7.41
C ALA A 107 -3.37 -0.15 -8.30
N ARG A 108 -2.18 -0.30 -8.91
CA ARG A 108 -1.61 0.66 -9.85
C ARG A 108 -2.53 0.92 -11.04
N SER A 109 -3.13 -0.14 -11.60
CA SER A 109 -4.03 -0.04 -12.76
C SER A 109 -5.29 0.75 -12.42
N ILE A 110 -5.84 0.56 -11.22
CA ILE A 110 -6.96 1.36 -10.70
C ILE A 110 -6.55 2.82 -10.56
N PHE A 111 -5.41 3.12 -9.92
CA PHE A 111 -4.96 4.51 -9.79
C PHE A 111 -4.67 5.16 -11.14
N ALA A 112 -4.24 4.39 -12.14
CA ALA A 112 -4.06 4.89 -13.50
C ALA A 112 -5.40 5.28 -14.17
N SER A 113 -6.48 4.51 -13.98
CA SER A 113 -7.80 4.87 -14.53
C SER A 113 -8.38 6.15 -13.95
N TYR A 114 -7.92 6.56 -12.76
CA TYR A 114 -8.30 7.82 -12.11
C TYR A 114 -7.21 8.90 -12.17
N SER A 115 -6.17 8.71 -12.98
CA SER A 115 -5.05 9.65 -13.13
C SER A 115 -4.36 10.03 -11.80
N ASN A 116 -4.35 9.13 -10.82
CA ASN A 116 -3.77 9.35 -9.51
C ASN A 116 -2.26 9.03 -9.51
N HIS A 117 -1.49 9.92 -10.14
CA HIS A 117 -0.07 9.71 -10.39
C HIS A 117 0.78 9.54 -9.13
N ILE A 118 0.41 10.17 -8.01
CA ILE A 118 1.12 10.02 -6.73
C ILE A 118 1.02 8.57 -6.25
N ARG A 119 -0.19 8.01 -6.24
CA ARG A 119 -0.40 6.62 -5.80
C ARG A 119 0.17 5.59 -6.78
N MET A 120 0.20 5.91 -8.07
CA MET A 120 0.94 5.10 -9.05
C MET A 120 2.43 5.01 -8.69
N ILE A 121 3.07 6.13 -8.31
CA ILE A 121 4.48 6.15 -7.90
C ILE A 121 4.70 5.32 -6.62
N PHE A 122 3.78 5.36 -5.66
CA PHE A 122 3.87 4.49 -4.47
C PHE A 122 3.76 3.00 -4.85
N CYS A 123 2.87 2.65 -5.78
CA CYS A 123 2.77 1.29 -6.31
C CYS A 123 4.04 0.85 -7.02
N ASP A 124 4.66 1.74 -7.82
CA ASP A 124 5.91 1.48 -8.51
C ASP A 124 7.05 1.24 -7.51
N ASN A 125 7.14 2.00 -6.42
CA ASN A 125 8.14 1.76 -5.37
C ASN A 125 7.98 0.37 -4.72
N ASN A 126 6.75 -0.03 -4.37
CA ASN A 126 6.50 -1.37 -3.82
C ASN A 126 6.83 -2.47 -4.84
N SER A 127 6.50 -2.23 -6.11
CA SER A 127 6.79 -3.17 -7.20
C SER A 127 8.29 -3.40 -7.36
N ALA A 128 9.09 -2.35 -7.36
CA ALA A 128 10.54 -2.45 -7.40
C ALA A 128 11.08 -3.25 -6.21
N SER A 129 10.58 -3.01 -5.00
CA SER A 129 10.97 -3.76 -3.79
C SER A 129 10.67 -5.26 -3.92
N TYR A 130 9.49 -5.63 -4.43
CA TYR A 130 9.15 -7.03 -4.65
C TYR A 130 9.98 -7.68 -5.75
N LEU A 131 10.27 -6.96 -6.84
CA LEU A 131 11.13 -7.45 -7.92
C LEU A 131 12.55 -7.72 -7.42
N ILE A 132 13.13 -6.81 -6.63
CA ILE A 132 14.43 -7.03 -5.95
C ILE A 132 14.37 -8.30 -5.08
N SER A 133 13.29 -8.46 -4.32
CA SER A 133 13.11 -9.62 -3.42
C SER A 133 12.91 -10.94 -4.18
N MET A 134 12.55 -10.88 -5.47
CA MET A 134 12.44 -12.02 -6.37
C MET A 134 13.69 -12.20 -7.25
N HIS A 135 14.74 -11.41 -7.05
CA HIS A 135 15.96 -11.37 -7.87
C HIS A 135 15.76 -10.92 -9.33
N GLU A 136 14.66 -10.23 -9.62
CA GLU A 136 14.35 -9.64 -10.93
C GLU A 136 14.98 -8.24 -11.03
N PHE A 137 16.30 -8.16 -10.94
CA PHE A 137 17.02 -6.89 -10.73
C PHE A 137 16.89 -5.90 -11.89
N GLU A 138 16.96 -6.35 -13.14
CA GLU A 138 16.78 -5.48 -14.31
C GLU A 138 15.39 -4.83 -14.33
N ALA A 139 14.34 -5.65 -14.12
CA ALA A 139 12.97 -5.14 -14.05
C ALA A 139 12.79 -4.16 -12.88
N ALA A 140 13.45 -4.41 -11.74
CA ALA A 140 13.43 -3.48 -10.61
C ALA A 140 14.09 -2.14 -10.95
N LYS A 141 15.27 -2.16 -11.60
CA LYS A 141 16.00 -0.95 -12.04
C LYS A 141 15.17 -0.12 -13.02
N ASP A 142 14.50 -0.75 -13.98
CA ASP A 142 13.60 -0.08 -14.93
C ASP A 142 12.43 0.63 -14.23
N CYS A 143 11.85 -0.03 -13.22
CA CYS A 143 10.80 0.55 -12.39
C CYS A 143 11.32 1.79 -11.62
N ILE A 144 12.48 1.67 -10.98
CA ILE A 144 13.12 2.75 -10.22
C ILE A 144 13.45 3.96 -11.12
N HIS A 145 14.00 3.73 -12.32
CA HIS A 145 14.27 4.80 -13.27
C HIS A 145 13.01 5.52 -13.74
N THR A 146 11.89 4.80 -13.86
CA THR A 146 10.60 5.42 -14.18
C THR A 146 10.13 6.34 -13.05
N ILE A 147 10.24 5.89 -11.80
CA ILE A 147 9.92 6.71 -10.61
C ILE A 147 10.78 7.97 -10.57
N GLN A 148 12.10 7.86 -10.77
CA GLN A 148 13.04 8.99 -10.76
C GLN A 148 12.71 10.02 -11.86
N ARG A 149 12.31 9.56 -13.05
CA ARG A 149 11.85 10.45 -14.15
C ARG A 149 10.56 11.19 -13.78
N CYS A 150 9.61 10.51 -13.15
CA CYS A 150 8.37 11.11 -12.69
C CYS A 150 8.61 12.15 -11.57
N GLN A 151 9.46 11.84 -10.59
CA GLN A 151 9.81 12.77 -9.51
C GLN A 151 10.39 14.08 -10.03
N LYS A 152 11.42 14.00 -10.89
CA LYS A 152 12.08 15.19 -11.48
C LYS A 152 11.11 16.15 -12.17
N ARG A 153 9.97 15.64 -12.67
CA ARG A 153 9.01 16.41 -13.46
C ARG A 153 7.81 16.92 -12.66
N TRP A 154 7.42 16.24 -11.59
CA TRP A 154 6.10 16.48 -10.96
C TRP A 154 6.14 16.66 -9.43
N PHE A 155 7.19 16.22 -8.73
CA PHE A 155 7.17 16.16 -7.26
C PHE A 155 8.53 16.47 -6.64
N HIS A 156 8.60 17.48 -5.78
CA HIS A 156 9.76 17.76 -4.91
C HIS A 156 9.65 17.05 -3.55
N ASP A 157 8.85 15.98 -3.46
CA ASP A 157 8.64 15.26 -2.21
C ASP A 157 9.89 14.44 -1.84
N SER A 158 10.51 14.79 -0.71
CA SER A 158 11.79 14.24 -0.26
C SER A 158 11.70 12.77 0.19
N LEU A 159 10.51 12.32 0.63
CA LEU A 159 10.31 10.97 1.15
C LEU A 159 10.30 9.92 0.03
N ILE A 160 9.66 10.23 -1.10
CA ILE A 160 9.66 9.31 -2.24
C ILE A 160 11.08 9.24 -2.83
N TYR A 161 11.80 10.36 -2.88
CA TYR A 161 13.16 10.43 -3.42
C TYR A 161 14.17 9.59 -2.61
N SER A 162 14.11 9.66 -1.27
CA SER A 162 15.01 8.89 -0.39
C SER A 162 14.77 7.38 -0.50
N ASN A 163 13.50 6.96 -0.55
CA ASN A 163 13.13 5.55 -0.70
C ASN A 163 13.57 4.99 -2.06
N THR A 164 13.30 5.69 -3.15
CA THR A 164 13.69 5.27 -4.51
C THR A 164 15.21 5.15 -4.67
N THR A 165 15.97 6.08 -4.08
CA THR A 165 17.44 6.02 -4.09
C THR A 165 17.97 4.82 -3.29
N THR A 166 17.38 4.55 -2.12
CA THR A 166 17.74 3.40 -1.29
C THR A 166 17.49 2.09 -2.02
N LEU A 167 16.34 1.95 -2.71
CA LEU A 167 16.03 0.76 -3.51
C LEU A 167 17.04 0.55 -4.64
N MET A 168 17.52 1.61 -5.31
CA MET A 168 18.54 1.49 -6.35
C MET A 168 19.85 0.93 -5.78
N ILE A 169 20.30 1.45 -4.65
CA ILE A 169 21.53 0.97 -3.98
C ILE A 169 21.40 -0.50 -3.62
N ILE A 170 20.25 -0.89 -3.05
CA ILE A 170 19.97 -2.29 -2.69
C ILE A 170 19.99 -3.19 -3.93
N ALA A 171 19.31 -2.79 -5.02
CA ALA A 171 19.26 -3.56 -6.26
C ALA A 171 20.67 -3.84 -6.80
N LEU A 172 21.50 -2.80 -6.96
CA LEU A 172 22.87 -2.94 -7.46
C LEU A 172 23.75 -3.79 -6.55
N THR A 173 23.63 -3.62 -5.22
CA THR A 173 24.42 -4.39 -4.24
C THR A 173 24.05 -5.87 -4.24
N LEU A 174 22.76 -6.20 -4.39
CA LEU A 174 22.30 -7.58 -4.40
C LEU A 174 22.56 -8.27 -5.73
N GLU A 175 22.47 -7.55 -6.85
CA GLU A 175 22.85 -8.02 -8.17
C GLU A 175 24.33 -8.44 -8.22
N GLU A 176 25.25 -7.58 -7.77
CA GLU A 176 26.68 -7.89 -7.72
C GLU A 176 26.96 -9.14 -6.87
N LYS A 177 26.32 -9.26 -5.71
CA LYS A 177 26.47 -10.44 -4.84
C LYS A 177 25.90 -11.70 -5.46
N PHE A 178 24.81 -11.59 -6.21
CA PHE A 178 24.19 -12.72 -6.89
C PHE A 178 25.09 -13.21 -8.02
N GLU A 179 25.63 -12.31 -8.84
CA GLU A 179 26.57 -12.64 -9.93
C GLU A 179 27.86 -13.28 -9.40
N GLN A 180 28.37 -12.86 -8.24
CA GLN A 180 29.56 -13.46 -7.62
C GLN A 180 29.33 -14.87 -7.05
N ALA A 181 28.08 -15.27 -6.82
CA ALA A 181 27.73 -16.54 -6.19
C ALA A 181 27.35 -17.65 -7.20
N VAL A 182 27.16 -17.29 -8.47
CA VAL A 182 26.80 -18.19 -9.59
C VAL A 182 28.03 -18.51 -10.43
#